data_AF-A0A7Z6SR79-F1
#
_entry.id   AF-A0A7Z6SR79-F1
#
_cell.length_a   1.000
_cell.length_b   1.000
_cell.length_c   1.000
_cell.angle_alpha   90.00
_cell.angle_beta   90.00
_cell.angle_gamma   90.00
#
_symmetry.space_group_name_H-M   'P 1'
#
loop_
_entity.id
_entity.type
_entity.pdbx_description
1 polymer ?
#
loop_
_entity_poly.entity_id
_entity_poly.type
_entity_poly.pdbx_seq_one_letter_code
_entity_poly.pdbx_strand_id
1 'polypeptide(L)'
;EVMPPHINSSMQDFSVAEFKNQKGELEKKIVFGLGAVKGVGGEPIKNIIEERAKGDYKSLEDFISRVDFSKLTKKSLEPLVKSGSLDNLGYTRKTMLANLDLICDAGRAKDKANEMMQGGNSLFGAMEGGTKE
;
A
#
# COMPACT_ATOMS: atom_id res chain seq x y z
N GLU A 1 -2.03 -19.83 17.04
CA GLU A 1 -2.27 -19.91 15.58
C GLU A 1 -1.38 -18.90 14.86
N VAL A 2 -0.97 -19.18 13.63
CA VAL A 2 -0.17 -18.24 12.80
C VAL A 2 -1.06 -17.69 11.70
N MET A 3 -1.19 -16.37 11.66
CA MET A 3 -2.00 -15.64 10.68
C MET A 3 -1.19 -15.36 9.41
N PRO A 4 -1.78 -15.54 8.21
CA PRO A 4 -1.15 -15.15 6.96
C PRO A 4 -0.79 -13.65 6.95
N PRO A 5 0.15 -13.23 6.08
CA PRO A 5 0.47 -11.83 5.97
C PRO A 5 -0.75 -11.04 5.48
N HIS A 6 -0.95 -9.84 5.99
CA HIS A 6 -2.05 -8.95 5.60
C HIS A 6 -1.65 -7.49 5.78
N ILE A 7 -1.93 -6.64 4.80
CA ILE A 7 -1.48 -5.23 4.85
C ILE A 7 -1.98 -4.48 6.08
N ASN A 8 -3.19 -4.78 6.56
CA ASN A 8 -3.77 -4.12 7.76
C ASN A 8 -3.22 -4.63 9.11
N SER A 9 -2.61 -5.82 9.19
CA SER A 9 -2.19 -6.39 10.48
C SER A 9 -0.71 -6.75 10.57
N SER A 10 -0.04 -7.01 9.45
CA SER A 10 1.37 -7.41 9.41
C SER A 10 2.33 -6.24 9.56
N MET A 11 3.42 -6.44 10.30
CA MET A 11 4.56 -5.53 10.32
C MET A 11 5.59 -5.94 9.26
N GLN A 12 6.77 -5.29 9.25
CA GLN A 12 7.87 -5.71 8.37
C GLN A 12 8.32 -7.13 8.74
N ASP A 13 8.64 -7.34 10.01
CA ASP A 13 9.01 -8.63 10.57
C ASP A 13 7.80 -9.32 11.21
N PHE A 14 7.99 -10.58 11.63
CA PHE A 14 6.98 -11.30 12.39
C PHE A 14 6.61 -10.55 13.66
N SER A 15 5.31 -10.46 13.93
CA SER A 15 4.79 -9.76 15.09
C SER A 15 3.71 -10.58 15.80
N VAL A 16 3.36 -10.16 17.01
CA VAL A 16 2.21 -10.68 17.75
C VAL A 16 1.13 -9.62 17.71
N ALA A 17 -0.07 -9.98 17.26
CA ALA A 17 -1.23 -9.09 17.26
C ALA A 17 -2.44 -9.77 17.92
N GLU A 18 -3.32 -8.94 18.47
CA GLU A 18 -4.55 -9.38 19.14
C GLU A 18 -5.71 -9.37 18.15
N PHE A 19 -6.41 -10.50 18.04
CA PHE A 19 -7.57 -10.66 17.18
C PHE A 19 -8.78 -11.04 18.04
N LYS A 20 -9.96 -10.54 17.66
CA LYS A 20 -11.21 -10.99 18.28
C LYS A 20 -11.58 -12.36 17.74
N ASN A 21 -11.77 -13.32 18.62
CA ASN A 21 -12.29 -14.64 18.26
C ASN A 21 -13.82 -14.59 18.02
N GLN A 22 -14.41 -15.73 17.63
CA GLN A 22 -15.85 -15.85 17.39
C GLN A 22 -16.71 -15.57 18.64
N LYS A 23 -16.12 -15.66 19.83
CA LYS A 23 -16.76 -15.36 21.12
C LYS A 23 -16.56 -13.91 21.57
N GLY A 24 -15.85 -13.10 20.77
CA GLY A 24 -15.54 -11.70 21.07
C GLY A 24 -14.36 -11.48 22.01
N GLU A 25 -13.63 -12.53 22.38
CA GLU A 25 -12.47 -12.46 23.27
C GLU A 25 -11.20 -12.13 22.47
N LEU A 26 -10.26 -11.41 23.09
CA LEU A 26 -8.98 -11.10 22.48
C LEU A 26 -8.03 -12.30 22.59
N GLU A 27 -7.53 -12.75 21.44
CA GLU A 27 -6.56 -13.83 21.33
C GLU A 27 -5.28 -13.31 20.66
N LYS A 28 -4.13 -13.60 21.27
CA LYS A 28 -2.83 -13.28 20.70
C LYS A 28 -2.47 -14.29 19.61
N LYS A 29 -2.21 -13.81 18.40
CA LYS A 29 -1.77 -14.63 17.26
C LYS A 29 -0.45 -14.10 16.71
N ILE A 30 0.37 -15.01 16.19
CA ILE A 30 1.59 -14.65 15.48
C ILE A 30 1.18 -14.26 14.07
N VAL A 31 1.60 -13.10 13.60
CA VAL A 31 1.30 -12.59 12.25
C VAL A 31 2.57 -12.65 11.41
N PHE A 32 2.47 -13.21 10.21
CA PHE A 32 3.56 -13.18 9.24
C PHE A 32 3.93 -11.73 8.89
N GLY A 33 5.22 -11.42 8.91
CA GLY A 33 5.72 -10.13 8.43
C GLY A 33 5.58 -10.00 6.92
N LEU A 34 5.34 -8.79 6.43
CA LEU A 34 5.32 -8.50 4.99
C LEU A 34 6.71 -8.73 4.35
N GLY A 35 7.79 -8.58 5.13
CA GLY A 35 9.16 -8.87 4.70
C GLY A 35 9.44 -10.35 4.46
N ALA A 36 8.61 -11.25 5.00
CA ALA A 36 8.70 -12.68 4.72
C ALA A 36 8.15 -13.06 3.32
N VAL A 37 7.44 -12.14 2.65
CA VAL A 37 6.90 -12.38 1.31
C VAL A 37 8.01 -12.20 0.28
N LYS A 38 8.47 -13.33 -0.29
CA LYS A 38 9.56 -13.35 -1.28
C LYS A 38 9.24 -12.47 -2.48
N GLY A 39 10.15 -11.54 -2.79
CA GLY A 39 10.04 -10.63 -3.94
C GLY A 39 9.44 -9.27 -3.61
N VAL A 40 8.97 -9.06 -2.36
CA VAL A 40 8.59 -7.74 -1.87
C VAL A 40 9.83 -7.08 -1.25
N GLY A 41 10.27 -5.97 -1.83
CA GLY A 41 11.37 -5.17 -1.28
C GLY A 41 10.97 -4.43 -0.01
N GLY A 42 11.96 -4.01 0.78
CA GLY A 42 11.71 -3.26 2.03
C GLY A 42 11.03 -1.91 1.81
N GLU A 43 11.33 -1.22 0.70
CA GLU A 43 10.75 0.08 0.37
C GLU A 43 9.22 0.02 0.12
N PRO A 44 8.69 -0.90 -0.71
CA PRO A 44 7.25 -1.17 -0.78
C PRO A 44 6.59 -1.40 0.59
N ILE A 45 7.23 -2.19 1.46
CA ILE A 45 6.67 -2.55 2.77
C ILE A 45 6.60 -1.33 3.67
N LYS A 46 7.69 -0.57 3.74
CA LYS A 46 7.77 0.66 4.52
C LYS A 46 6.66 1.63 4.12
N ASN A 47 6.51 1.88 2.82
CA ASN A 47 5.46 2.72 2.27
C ASN A 47 4.05 2.26 2.69
N ILE A 48 3.75 0.96 2.58
CA ILE A 48 2.46 0.39 2.99
C ILE A 48 2.21 0.58 4.50
N ILE A 49 3.22 0.37 5.34
CA ILE A 49 3.10 0.49 6.79
C ILE A 49 2.94 1.96 7.22
N GLU A 50 3.71 2.87 6.61
CA GLU A 50 3.62 4.31 6.88
C GLU A 50 2.24 4.86 6.51
N GLU A 51 1.72 4.51 5.34
CA GLU A 51 0.39 4.95 4.93
C GLU A 51 -0.70 4.33 5.80
N ARG A 52 -0.57 3.06 6.21
CA ARG A 52 -1.51 2.41 7.13
C ARG A 52 -1.57 3.11 8.49
N ALA A 53 -0.50 3.77 8.95
CA ALA A 53 -0.54 4.49 10.22
C ALA A 53 -1.63 5.57 10.28
N LYS A 54 -2.13 6.03 9.12
CA LYS A 54 -3.27 6.96 8.99
C LYS A 54 -4.65 6.28 9.11
N GLY A 55 -4.69 4.94 9.13
CA GLY A 55 -5.90 4.11 9.24
C GLY A 55 -5.83 2.85 8.36
N ASP A 56 -6.63 1.85 8.69
CA ASP A 56 -6.69 0.61 7.89
C ASP A 56 -7.13 0.86 6.45
N TYR A 57 -6.64 0.04 5.52
CA TYR A 57 -7.11 0.02 4.14
C TYR A 57 -8.48 -0.64 4.07
N LYS A 58 -9.47 0.09 3.56
CA LYS A 58 -10.87 -0.36 3.50
C LYS A 58 -11.20 -1.12 2.21
N SER A 59 -10.50 -0.82 1.13
CA SER A 59 -10.66 -1.47 -0.17
C SER A 59 -9.37 -1.40 -0.99
N LEU A 60 -9.37 -2.06 -2.14
CA LEU A 60 -8.24 -2.00 -3.06
C LEU A 60 -8.05 -0.58 -3.63
N GLU A 61 -9.14 0.15 -3.88
CA GLU A 61 -9.12 1.54 -4.32
C GLU A 61 -8.54 2.46 -3.23
N ASP A 62 -8.90 2.25 -1.97
CA ASP A 62 -8.34 2.98 -0.84
C ASP A 62 -6.82 2.75 -0.75
N PHE A 63 -6.39 1.48 -0.88
CA PHE A 63 -4.97 1.13 -0.98
C PHE A 63 -4.28 1.84 -2.15
N ILE A 64 -4.85 1.78 -3.36
CA ILE A 64 -4.29 2.42 -4.56
C ILE A 64 -4.17 3.92 -4.37
N SER A 65 -5.20 4.58 -3.80
CA SER A 65 -5.24 6.03 -3.63
C SER A 65 -4.19 6.56 -2.64
N ARG A 66 -3.88 5.79 -1.60
CA ARG A 66 -3.02 6.23 -0.49
C ARG A 66 -1.56 5.86 -0.68
N VAL A 67 -1.29 4.64 -1.13
CA VAL A 67 0.07 4.11 -1.24
C VAL A 67 0.78 4.74 -2.44
N ASP A 68 2.06 5.06 -2.28
CA ASP A 68 2.90 5.61 -3.36
C ASP A 68 3.36 4.50 -4.34
N PHE A 69 2.87 4.52 -5.57
CA PHE A 69 3.16 3.55 -6.63
C PHE A 69 4.46 3.87 -7.40
N SER A 70 5.16 4.97 -7.08
CA SER A 70 6.55 5.14 -7.51
C SER A 70 7.47 4.11 -6.83
N LYS A 71 7.11 3.72 -5.59
CA LYS A 71 7.84 2.75 -4.75
C LYS A 71 7.33 1.31 -4.89
N LEU A 72 6.15 1.12 -5.48
CA LEU A 72 5.60 -0.21 -5.76
C LEU A 72 5.76 -0.59 -7.23
N THR A 73 6.24 -1.81 -7.45
CA THR A 73 6.35 -2.40 -8.79
C THR A 73 5.38 -3.57 -8.93
N LYS A 74 5.10 -3.97 -10.17
CA LYS A 74 4.38 -5.21 -10.46
C LYS A 74 5.04 -6.43 -9.77
N LYS A 75 6.38 -6.44 -9.73
CA LYS A 75 7.17 -7.51 -9.08
C LYS A 75 6.98 -7.57 -7.57
N SER A 76 6.66 -6.45 -6.91
CA SER A 76 6.33 -6.43 -5.48
C SER A 76 4.83 -6.66 -5.23
N LEU A 77 3.96 -6.21 -6.13
CA LEU A 77 2.50 -6.36 -5.97
C LEU A 77 2.03 -7.80 -6.19
N GLU A 78 2.60 -8.51 -7.17
CA GLU A 78 2.22 -9.89 -7.48
C GLU A 78 2.42 -10.86 -6.29
N PRO A 79 3.58 -10.89 -5.60
CA PRO A 79 3.75 -11.70 -4.40
C PRO A 79 2.78 -11.32 -3.27
N LEU A 80 2.49 -10.03 -3.08
CA LEU A 80 1.53 -9.57 -2.06
C LEU A 80 0.12 -10.10 -2.33
N VAL A 81 -0.31 -10.13 -3.59
CA VAL A 81 -1.60 -10.72 -3.96
C VAL A 81 -1.57 -12.24 -3.74
N LYS A 82 -0.49 -12.91 -4.17
CA LYS A 82 -0.36 -14.38 -4.04
C LYS A 82 -0.31 -14.84 -2.58
N SER A 83 0.35 -14.09 -1.70
CA SER A 83 0.45 -14.40 -0.27
C SER A 83 -0.84 -14.17 0.51
N GLY A 84 -1.83 -13.49 -0.08
CA GLY A 84 -3.06 -13.11 0.60
C GLY A 84 -2.96 -11.80 1.36
N SER A 85 -1.89 -11.02 1.15
CA SER A 85 -1.68 -9.77 1.87
C SER A 85 -2.76 -8.73 1.55
N LEU A 86 -3.41 -8.86 0.39
CA LEU A 86 -4.45 -7.97 -0.14
C LEU A 86 -5.86 -8.59 -0.09
N ASP A 87 -6.04 -9.68 0.66
CA ASP A 87 -7.35 -10.31 0.82
C ASP A 87 -8.35 -9.39 1.55
N ASN A 88 -9.64 -9.66 1.41
CA ASN A 88 -10.73 -8.89 2.05
C ASN A 88 -10.80 -7.40 1.64
N LEU A 89 -10.15 -7.01 0.54
CA LEU A 89 -10.21 -5.65 -0.01
C LEU A 89 -11.20 -5.48 -1.19
N GLY A 90 -12.19 -6.38 -1.29
CA GLY A 90 -13.28 -6.31 -2.27
C GLY A 90 -13.08 -7.11 -3.56
N TYR A 91 -11.87 -7.59 -3.85
CA TYR A 91 -11.57 -8.36 -5.06
C TYR A 91 -10.98 -9.74 -4.74
N THR A 92 -11.25 -10.71 -5.61
CA THR A 92 -10.59 -12.02 -5.51
C THR A 92 -9.13 -11.90 -5.94
N ARG A 93 -8.25 -12.76 -5.40
CA ARG A 93 -6.86 -12.85 -5.84
C ARG A 93 -6.75 -13.09 -7.36
N LYS A 94 -7.63 -13.91 -7.94
CA LYS A 94 -7.66 -14.17 -9.39
C LYS A 94 -7.90 -12.88 -10.18
N THR A 95 -8.87 -12.07 -9.76
CA THR A 95 -9.17 -10.78 -10.39
C THR A 95 -7.99 -9.82 -10.28
N MET A 96 -7.40 -9.70 -9.09
CA MET A 96 -6.23 -8.83 -8.88
C MET A 96 -5.02 -9.26 -9.73
N LEU A 97 -4.72 -10.56 -9.78
CA LEU A 97 -3.61 -11.09 -10.58
C LEU A 97 -3.80 -10.85 -12.08
N ALA A 98 -5.03 -11.01 -12.59
CA ALA A 98 -5.34 -10.76 -13.99
C ALA A 98 -5.21 -9.27 -14.38
N ASN A 99 -5.29 -8.36 -13.41
CA ASN A 99 -5.33 -6.91 -13.63
C ASN A 99 -4.14 -6.17 -12.98
N LEU A 100 -3.01 -6.84 -12.72
CA LEU A 100 -1.86 -6.22 -12.07
C LEU A 100 -1.33 -4.99 -12.80
N ASP A 101 -1.27 -5.04 -14.14
CA ASP A 101 -0.80 -3.91 -14.94
C ASP A 101 -1.75 -2.72 -14.78
N LEU A 102 -3.06 -2.96 -14.87
CA LEU A 102 -4.09 -1.94 -14.67
C LEU A 102 -4.00 -1.31 -13.27
N ILE A 103 -3.80 -2.12 -12.22
CA ILE A 103 -3.66 -1.62 -10.84
C ILE A 103 -2.40 -0.74 -10.72
N CYS A 104 -1.28 -1.18 -11.29
CA CYS A 104 -0.04 -0.38 -11.29
C CYS A 104 -0.21 0.94 -12.06
N ASP A 105 -0.85 0.91 -13.21
CA ASP A 105 -1.06 2.09 -14.05
C ASP A 105 -2.01 3.10 -13.37
N ALA A 106 -3.08 2.61 -12.72
CA ALA A 106 -3.99 3.44 -11.95
C ALA A 106 -3.27 4.15 -10.79
N GLY A 107 -2.44 3.42 -10.02
CA GLY A 107 -1.66 4.00 -8.93
C GLY A 107 -0.66 5.05 -9.39
N ARG A 108 0.08 4.77 -10.48
CA ARG A 108 1.04 5.73 -11.08
C ARG A 108 0.37 6.97 -11.65
N ALA A 109 -0.78 6.81 -12.31
CA ALA A 109 -1.56 7.93 -12.82
C ALA A 109 -1.99 8.85 -11.66
N LYS A 110 -2.41 8.26 -10.54
CA LYS A 110 -2.74 8.99 -9.31
C LYS A 110 -1.53 9.73 -8.73
N ASP A 111 -0.37 9.09 -8.64
CA ASP A 111 0.84 9.75 -8.10
C ASP A 111 1.24 10.96 -8.97
N LYS A 112 1.25 10.78 -10.29
CA LYS A 112 1.54 11.86 -11.24
C LYS A 112 0.55 13.01 -11.13
N ALA A 113 -0.74 12.72 -10.94
CA ALA A 113 -1.76 13.76 -10.74
C ALA A 113 -1.51 14.54 -9.44
N ASN A 114 -1.16 13.86 -8.35
CA ASN A 114 -0.83 14.49 -7.07
C ASN A 114 0.42 15.39 -7.19
N GLU A 115 1.45 14.94 -7.91
CA GLU A 115 2.66 15.74 -8.17
C GLU A 115 2.34 17.00 -8.98
N MET A 116 1.51 16.90 -10.03
CA MET A 116 1.12 18.06 -10.84
C MET A 116 0.33 19.09 -10.04
N MET A 117 -0.57 18.65 -9.16
CA MET A 117 -1.33 19.54 -8.28
C MET A 117 -0.42 20.25 -7.26
N GLN A 118 0.64 19.60 -6.79
CA GLN A 118 1.59 20.18 -5.84
C GLN A 118 2.65 21.06 -6.54
N GLY A 119 3.06 20.71 -7.77
CA GLY A 119 4.07 21.41 -8.56
C GLY A 119 3.56 22.57 -9.43
N GLY A 120 2.26 22.65 -9.69
CA GLY A 120 1.62 23.70 -10.49
C GLY A 120 1.78 25.12 -9.93
N ASN A 121 2.00 25.26 -8.62
CA ASN A 121 2.30 26.55 -7.99
C ASN A 121 3.80 26.90 -7.97
N SER A 122 4.68 25.95 -8.33
CA SER A 122 6.13 26.10 -8.10
C SER A 122 6.96 26.34 -9.37
N LEU A 123 6.41 26.05 -10.57
CA LEU A 123 7.17 26.15 -11.82
C LEU A 123 7.03 27.50 -12.54
N PHE A 124 5.95 28.25 -12.30
CA PHE A 124 5.72 29.58 -12.91
C PHE A 124 5.80 30.74 -11.89
N GLY A 125 5.72 30.47 -10.59
CA GLY A 125 5.82 31.50 -9.55
C GLY A 125 7.23 32.07 -9.33
N ALA A 126 8.26 31.49 -9.93
CA ALA A 126 9.66 31.92 -9.78
C ALA A 126 10.15 32.89 -10.86
N MET A 127 9.31 33.26 -11.84
CA MET A 127 9.71 34.13 -12.96
C MET A 127 9.14 35.57 -12.90
N GLU A 128 8.26 35.89 -11.95
CA GLU A 128 7.63 37.22 -11.79
C GLU A 128 8.30 38.12 -10.73
N GLY A 129 9.61 37.99 -10.54
CA GLY A 129 10.35 38.71 -9.49
C GLY A 129 11.40 39.72 -9.96
N GLY A 130 11.40 40.15 -11.23
CA GLY A 130 12.55 40.89 -11.78
C GLY A 130 12.27 41.82 -12.94
N THR A 131 11.47 42.86 -12.74
CA THR A 131 11.65 44.14 -13.46
C THR A 131 11.04 45.28 -12.65
N LYS A 132 11.91 46.00 -11.92
CA LYS A 132 11.69 47.40 -11.57
C LYS A 132 12.74 48.19 -12.34
N GLU A 133 12.31 48.88 -13.39
CA GLU A 133 12.93 50.13 -13.85
C GLU A 133 12.25 51.31 -13.13
#